data_AF-A0A380Z9G4-F1
#
_entry.id   AF-A0A380Z9G4-F1
#
_cell.length_a   1.000
_cell.length_b   1.000
_cell.length_c   1.000
_cell.angle_alpha   90.00
_cell.angle_beta   90.00
_cell.angle_gamma   90.00
#
_symmetry.space_group_name_H-M   'P 1'
#
loop_
_entity.id
_entity.type
_entity.pdbx_description
1 polymer ?
#
loop_
_entity_poly.entity_id
_entity_poly.type
_entity_poly.pdbx_seq_one_letter_code
_entity_poly.pdbx_strand_id
1 'polypeptide(L)'
;MKHHYLWPILLLISCSPAKKEKCEPIYSQMMVETHGLGDFYCNRHHQAKLDTTGWDYVSGLVAHSVLKAWSAYPEKKAYYDAVKAFADNSLNEDGTFIHNKKGKGALRPSNIDDLPAGNIFFGLYEEEMRQGDTLEASKYKTAATLIRNRLKYDHSRIKAPLPGAGCFFHKAVYPNQVWLDGLFMGSPIYAQWQAKFGKEDTKDNNESWSDIALQFKTIHQYSYNAEKQLNYHAWTATPEDENSFWAQQDGKFKGCSPEFWARSMGWYIAALVDVLEFMPREHADYPAMHRILNEVAAGLKRWQDPKSGVWYQLLQYDHSMAADGKGDTISGKVYNVGTQPNYLESSASAIFTYAFLKGIRLGLLDKDEYLPVAEKAYNGILKQFVRQEGNKTHIIQVCASAGLGPKNSPSRTGTINYYLAGKDVTITENEGKAIGSFIMASVEWELMKR
;
A
#
# COMPACT_ATOMS: atom_id res chain seq x y z
N MET A 1 10.68 90.92 -10.60
CA MET A 1 10.22 89.78 -11.43
C MET A 1 11.41 88.85 -11.62
N LYS A 2 11.48 87.60 -11.16
CA LYS A 2 10.51 86.59 -10.71
C LYS A 2 11.13 85.84 -9.51
N HIS A 3 10.34 85.53 -8.49
CA HIS A 3 10.74 84.63 -7.39
C HIS A 3 10.42 83.18 -7.77
N HIS A 4 11.39 82.27 -7.60
CA HIS A 4 11.18 80.83 -7.73
C HIS A 4 10.72 80.25 -6.38
N TYR A 5 9.52 79.69 -6.35
CA TYR A 5 9.03 78.86 -5.25
C TYR A 5 9.37 77.40 -5.56
N LEU A 6 10.19 76.78 -4.70
CA LEU A 6 10.32 75.32 -4.63
C LEU A 6 9.23 74.77 -3.70
N TRP A 7 8.41 73.86 -4.23
CA TRP A 7 7.46 73.06 -3.45
C TRP A 7 8.14 71.76 -2.98
N PRO A 8 7.99 71.35 -1.71
CA PRO A 8 8.46 70.05 -1.27
C PRO A 8 7.43 68.96 -1.66
N ILE A 9 7.89 67.93 -2.36
CA ILE A 9 7.11 66.73 -2.66
C ILE A 9 7.13 65.85 -1.41
N LEU A 10 5.98 65.71 -0.74
CA LEU A 10 5.76 64.73 0.32
C LEU A 10 5.60 63.34 -0.32
N LEU A 11 6.59 62.47 -0.14
CA LEU A 11 6.50 61.05 -0.47
C LEU A 11 5.72 60.33 0.65
N LEU A 12 4.43 60.07 0.40
CA LEU A 12 3.62 59.17 1.21
C LEU A 12 4.01 57.73 0.89
N ILE A 13 4.77 57.10 1.80
CA ILE A 13 5.04 55.67 1.77
C ILE A 13 3.75 54.95 2.20
N SER A 14 3.01 54.40 1.25
CA SER A 14 1.91 53.48 1.54
C SER A 14 2.49 52.12 1.93
N CYS A 15 2.54 51.82 3.23
CA CYS A 15 2.70 50.44 3.70
C CYS A 15 1.47 49.63 3.27
N SER A 16 1.62 48.86 2.19
CA SER A 16 0.66 47.81 1.86
C SER A 16 0.81 46.70 2.92
N PRO A 17 -0.28 46.21 3.54
CA PRO A 17 -0.18 45.07 4.45
C PRO A 17 0.32 43.88 3.64
N ALA A 18 1.44 43.29 4.07
CA ALA A 18 1.94 42.03 3.55
C ALA A 18 0.79 41.02 3.57
N LYS A 19 0.37 40.53 2.39
CA LYS A 19 -0.49 39.36 2.31
C LYS A 19 0.24 38.25 3.07
N LYS A 20 -0.31 37.82 4.22
CA LYS A 20 0.08 36.53 4.80
C LYS A 20 -0.17 35.51 3.69
N GLU A 21 0.90 35.00 3.08
CA GLU A 21 0.81 33.78 2.29
C GLU A 21 0.15 32.76 3.20
N LYS A 22 -1.06 32.32 2.84
CA LYS A 22 -1.64 31.15 3.50
C LYS A 22 -0.71 30.01 3.11
N CYS A 23 0.07 29.50 4.06
CA CYS A 23 0.77 28.24 3.85
C CYS A 23 -0.24 27.21 3.35
N GLU A 24 0.05 26.56 2.23
CA GLU A 24 -0.79 25.47 1.75
C GLU A 24 -0.88 24.39 2.87
N PRO A 25 -2.05 23.76 3.06
CA PRO A 25 -2.19 22.68 4.03
C PRO A 25 -1.22 21.53 3.72
N ILE A 26 -0.49 21.07 4.74
CA ILE A 26 0.37 19.88 4.66
C ILE A 26 -0.46 18.67 5.08
N TYR A 27 -1.16 18.06 4.12
CA TYR A 27 -2.13 17.00 4.38
C TYR A 27 -1.49 15.74 4.99
N SER A 28 -0.22 15.46 4.70
CA SER A 28 0.51 14.37 5.36
C SER A 28 0.56 14.59 6.88
N GLN A 29 0.99 15.77 7.33
CA GLN A 29 1.05 16.14 8.75
C GLN A 29 -0.33 16.17 9.39
N MET A 30 -1.32 16.74 8.71
CA MET A 30 -2.69 16.83 9.25
C MET A 30 -3.30 15.44 9.51
N MET A 31 -3.09 14.48 8.59
CA MET A 31 -3.54 13.10 8.77
C MET A 31 -2.72 12.36 9.83
N VAL A 32 -1.39 12.56 9.87
CA VAL A 32 -0.54 12.01 10.94
C VAL A 32 -1.00 12.49 12.31
N GLU A 33 -1.21 13.79 12.47
CA GLU A 33 -1.60 14.40 13.74
C GLU A 33 -3.02 14.03 14.17
N THR A 34 -3.93 13.80 13.21
CA THR A 34 -5.31 13.37 13.53
C THR A 34 -5.38 11.88 13.85
N HIS A 35 -4.84 11.02 12.97
CA HIS A 35 -5.07 9.57 13.00
C HIS A 35 -3.78 8.75 13.02
N GLY A 36 -2.70 9.21 12.39
CA GLY A 36 -1.43 8.46 12.37
C GLY A 36 -0.80 8.30 13.76
N LEU A 37 -0.93 9.31 14.62
CA LEU A 37 -0.56 9.28 16.05
C LEU A 37 -1.78 9.10 16.96
N GLY A 38 -2.97 9.40 16.44
CA GLY A 38 -4.24 9.30 17.13
C GLY A 38 -4.92 7.94 16.95
N ASP A 39 -6.24 7.96 16.89
CA ASP A 39 -7.05 6.76 16.72
C ASP A 39 -7.21 6.36 15.25
N PHE A 40 -7.31 5.06 14.99
CA PHE A 40 -7.60 4.53 13.66
C PHE A 40 -8.20 3.13 13.77
N TYR A 41 -8.73 2.60 12.67
CA TYR A 41 -9.27 1.24 12.63
C TYR A 41 -8.35 0.30 11.85
N CYS A 42 -8.19 -0.93 12.36
CA CYS A 42 -7.57 -2.05 11.63
C CYS A 42 -8.62 -3.14 11.41
N ASN A 43 -9.10 -3.33 10.18
CA ASN A 43 -10.15 -4.29 9.84
C ASN A 43 -11.41 -4.12 10.73
N ARG A 44 -11.82 -2.87 10.98
CA ARG A 44 -12.91 -2.45 11.89
C ARG A 44 -12.60 -2.55 13.40
N HIS A 45 -11.39 -2.92 13.78
CA HIS A 45 -10.96 -2.91 15.18
C HIS A 45 -10.29 -1.59 15.53
N HIS A 46 -10.89 -0.83 16.44
CA HIS A 46 -10.38 0.44 16.90
C HIS A 46 -9.02 0.28 17.60
N GLN A 47 -8.07 1.14 17.22
CA GLN A 47 -6.79 1.36 17.85
C GLN A 47 -6.78 2.77 18.42
N ALA A 48 -6.39 2.91 19.69
CA ALA A 48 -6.42 4.20 20.36
C ALA A 48 -5.24 5.10 19.97
N LYS A 49 -4.06 4.50 19.80
CA LYS A 49 -2.80 5.16 19.45
C LYS A 49 -1.85 4.19 18.76
N LEU A 50 -0.97 4.70 17.91
CA LEU A 50 0.02 3.90 17.20
C LEU A 50 1.01 3.21 18.14
N ASP A 51 1.58 3.96 19.08
CA ASP A 51 2.64 3.54 20.01
C ASP A 51 2.31 2.27 20.82
N THR A 52 1.03 2.04 21.12
CA THR A 52 0.52 0.95 21.98
C THR A 52 -0.27 -0.11 21.21
N THR A 53 -0.29 0.00 19.88
CA THR A 53 -0.97 -0.95 19.00
C THR A 53 -0.09 -2.18 18.76
N GLY A 54 -0.72 -3.35 18.62
CA GLY A 54 0.00 -4.60 18.35
C GLY A 54 0.44 -4.74 16.90
N TRP A 55 1.45 -5.58 16.69
CA TRP A 55 1.95 -5.96 15.37
C TRP A 55 0.85 -6.52 14.45
N ASP A 56 0.58 -5.78 13.36
CA ASP A 56 -0.35 -6.10 12.27
C ASP A 56 0.06 -5.27 11.05
N TYR A 57 -0.17 -5.75 9.83
CA TYR A 57 0.24 -4.99 8.64
C TYR A 57 -0.43 -3.62 8.53
N VAL A 58 -1.67 -3.46 9.02
CA VAL A 58 -2.39 -2.19 8.91
C VAL A 58 -1.76 -1.16 9.84
N SER A 59 -1.49 -1.55 11.09
CA SER A 59 -0.77 -0.71 12.05
C SER A 59 0.66 -0.42 11.56
N GLY A 60 1.33 -1.42 10.99
CA GLY A 60 2.64 -1.27 10.39
C GLY A 60 2.68 -0.35 9.17
N LEU A 61 1.64 -0.37 8.34
CA LEU A 61 1.47 0.56 7.22
C LEU A 61 1.29 1.99 7.71
N VAL A 62 0.47 2.20 8.75
CA VAL A 62 0.34 3.52 9.40
C VAL A 62 1.69 3.96 9.95
N ALA A 63 2.38 3.11 10.73
CA ALA A 63 3.72 3.40 11.25
C ALA A 63 4.73 3.77 10.15
N HIS A 64 4.76 2.99 9.06
CA HIS A 64 5.63 3.24 7.93
C HIS A 64 5.34 4.58 7.24
N SER A 65 4.05 4.91 7.08
CA SER A 65 3.65 6.20 6.51
C SER A 65 4.00 7.39 7.41
N VAL A 66 3.86 7.25 8.74
CA VAL A 66 4.27 8.27 9.73
C VAL A 66 5.79 8.47 9.69
N LEU A 67 6.57 7.38 9.56
CA LEU A 67 8.02 7.45 9.43
C LEU A 67 8.46 8.13 8.12
N LYS A 68 7.74 7.88 7.02
CA LYS A 68 7.95 8.61 5.75
C LYS A 68 7.64 10.10 5.90
N ALA A 69 6.55 10.45 6.57
CA ALA A 69 6.24 11.84 6.86
C ALA A 69 7.33 12.49 7.74
N TRP A 70 7.79 11.81 8.78
CA TRP A 70 8.92 12.29 9.58
C TRP A 70 10.18 12.50 8.73
N SER A 71 10.50 11.58 7.83
CA SER A 71 11.68 11.72 6.95
C SER A 71 11.61 12.97 6.06
N ALA A 72 10.40 13.38 5.64
CA ALA A 72 10.18 14.60 4.86
C ALA A 72 10.12 15.89 5.73
N TYR A 73 9.91 15.72 7.03
CA TYR A 73 9.69 16.76 8.05
C TYR A 73 10.39 16.40 9.38
N PRO A 74 11.74 16.31 9.39
CA PRO A 74 12.49 15.76 10.52
C PRO A 74 12.36 16.57 11.82
N GLU A 75 11.90 17.83 11.73
CA GLU A 75 11.57 18.66 12.89
C GLU A 75 10.39 18.11 13.71
N LYS A 76 9.53 17.25 13.11
CA LYS A 76 8.40 16.60 13.77
C LYS A 76 8.84 15.36 14.56
N LYS A 77 9.73 15.53 15.54
CA LYS A 77 10.33 14.43 16.32
C LYS A 77 9.30 13.44 16.91
N ALA A 78 8.12 13.93 17.31
CA ALA A 78 7.05 13.08 17.84
C ALA A 78 6.61 11.96 16.88
N TYR A 79 6.79 12.14 15.57
CA TYR A 79 6.44 11.14 14.55
C TYR A 79 7.42 9.97 14.61
N TYR A 80 8.73 10.27 14.66
CA TYR A 80 9.78 9.26 14.87
C TYR A 80 9.58 8.53 16.19
N ASP A 81 9.38 9.27 17.28
CA ASP A 81 9.26 8.71 18.63
C ASP A 81 8.09 7.72 18.73
N ALA A 82 6.95 8.03 18.10
CA ALA A 82 5.80 7.14 18.07
C ALA A 82 6.06 5.84 17.28
N VAL A 83 6.73 5.93 16.13
CA VAL A 83 7.10 4.75 15.34
C VAL A 83 8.14 3.90 16.05
N LYS A 84 9.13 4.54 16.69
CA LYS A 84 10.13 3.85 17.52
C LYS A 84 9.46 3.12 18.68
N ALA A 85 8.53 3.76 19.39
CA ALA A 85 7.77 3.12 20.46
C ALA A 85 6.96 1.91 19.96
N PHE A 86 6.30 2.00 18.80
CA PHE A 86 5.60 0.86 18.19
C PHE A 86 6.55 -0.31 17.87
N ALA A 87 7.73 0.00 17.32
CA ALA A 87 8.77 -1.00 17.03
C ALA A 87 9.28 -1.68 18.31
N ASP A 88 9.67 -0.90 19.31
CA ASP A 88 10.24 -1.40 20.55
C ASP A 88 9.22 -2.19 21.38
N ASN A 89 7.94 -1.79 21.37
CA ASN A 89 6.85 -2.54 21.99
C ASN A 89 6.52 -3.86 21.27
N SER A 90 7.11 -4.12 20.11
CA SER A 90 6.94 -5.36 19.35
C SER A 90 8.18 -6.25 19.38
N LEU A 91 9.31 -5.77 19.91
CA LEU A 91 10.60 -6.46 19.88
C LEU A 91 11.06 -6.87 21.27
N ASN A 92 11.78 -7.99 21.34
CA ASN A 92 12.65 -8.26 22.48
C ASN A 92 13.95 -7.43 22.39
N GLU A 93 14.76 -7.46 23.45
CA GLU A 93 15.94 -6.59 23.62
C GLU A 93 16.95 -6.64 22.45
N ASP A 94 17.12 -7.80 21.81
CA ASP A 94 18.11 -8.00 20.73
C ASP A 94 17.48 -8.07 19.32
N GLY A 95 16.16 -7.93 19.22
CA GLY A 95 15.43 -7.95 17.95
C GLY A 95 15.29 -9.34 17.31
N THR A 96 15.65 -10.41 18.01
CA THR A 96 15.53 -11.80 17.51
C THR A 96 14.10 -12.35 17.59
N PHE A 97 13.18 -11.64 18.24
CA PHE A 97 11.79 -12.04 18.39
C PHE A 97 10.82 -10.86 18.25
N ILE A 98 9.85 -11.02 17.34
CA ILE A 98 8.74 -10.08 17.18
C ILE A 98 7.51 -10.67 17.86
N HIS A 99 6.98 -9.97 18.85
CA HIS A 99 5.79 -10.39 19.58
C HIS A 99 4.56 -9.56 19.21
N ASN A 100 3.39 -10.20 19.27
CA ASN A 100 2.11 -9.55 19.15
C ASN A 100 1.69 -8.97 20.51
N LYS A 101 0.53 -8.29 20.55
CA LYS A 101 -0.02 -7.67 21.77
C LYS A 101 -0.22 -8.63 22.96
N LYS A 102 -0.21 -9.94 22.74
CA LYS A 102 -0.33 -10.99 23.78
C LYS A 102 1.03 -11.56 24.20
N GLY A 103 2.15 -10.97 23.77
CA GLY A 103 3.51 -11.44 24.05
C GLY A 103 3.90 -12.73 23.31
N LYS A 104 3.09 -13.19 22.35
CA LYS A 104 3.38 -14.40 21.53
C LYS A 104 3.99 -14.00 20.20
N GLY A 105 4.64 -14.92 19.49
CA GLY A 105 5.23 -14.65 18.18
C GLY A 105 4.22 -14.02 17.20
N ALA A 106 4.57 -12.87 16.63
CA ALA A 106 3.74 -12.16 15.67
C ALA A 106 3.83 -12.76 14.26
N LEU A 107 4.99 -13.33 13.90
CA LEU A 107 5.22 -13.96 12.61
C LEU A 107 4.66 -15.39 12.59
N ARG A 108 3.40 -15.55 12.17
CA ARG A 108 2.74 -16.85 12.11
C ARG A 108 3.37 -17.73 11.00
N PRO A 109 3.27 -19.06 11.11
CA PRO A 109 3.79 -19.96 10.07
C PRO A 109 3.19 -19.64 8.69
N SER A 110 4.05 -19.25 7.75
CA SER A 110 3.72 -18.91 6.37
C SER A 110 2.50 -17.99 6.25
N ASN A 111 2.58 -16.78 6.79
CA ASN A 111 1.57 -15.75 6.60
C ASN A 111 2.23 -14.44 6.18
N ILE A 112 2.03 -14.06 4.92
CA ILE A 112 2.79 -12.94 4.33
C ILE A 112 2.37 -11.59 4.91
N ASP A 113 1.14 -11.48 5.43
CA ASP A 113 0.62 -10.27 6.06
C ASP A 113 1.30 -9.96 7.40
N ASP A 114 2.06 -10.89 7.97
CA ASP A 114 2.77 -10.63 9.24
C ASP A 114 4.09 -9.88 9.02
N LEU A 115 4.52 -9.67 7.77
CA LEU A 115 5.85 -9.16 7.43
C LEU A 115 5.97 -7.64 7.22
N PRO A 116 5.03 -6.93 6.55
CA PRO A 116 5.29 -5.57 6.04
C PRO A 116 5.40 -4.50 7.11
N ALA A 117 4.92 -4.75 8.33
CA ALA A 117 5.19 -3.87 9.46
C ALA A 117 6.69 -3.70 9.74
N GLY A 118 7.52 -4.66 9.31
CA GLY A 118 8.98 -4.57 9.37
C GLY A 118 9.62 -3.51 8.47
N ASN A 119 8.88 -2.91 7.52
CA ASN A 119 9.41 -1.85 6.67
C ASN A 119 9.90 -0.63 7.49
N ILE A 120 9.39 -0.44 8.71
CA ILE A 120 9.85 0.63 9.61
C ILE A 120 11.30 0.44 10.08
N PHE A 121 11.77 -0.81 10.19
CA PHE A 121 13.08 -1.10 10.76
C PHE A 121 14.23 -0.55 9.93
N PHE A 122 14.05 -0.36 8.62
CA PHE A 122 15.08 0.21 7.77
C PHE A 122 15.31 1.70 8.05
N GLY A 123 14.23 2.48 8.20
CA GLY A 123 14.34 3.90 8.52
C GLY A 123 14.81 4.12 9.95
N LEU A 124 14.31 3.33 10.91
CA LEU A 124 14.79 3.36 12.29
C LEU A 124 16.29 2.99 12.38
N TYR A 125 16.73 1.94 11.69
CA TYR A 125 18.15 1.58 11.60
C TYR A 125 19.03 2.74 11.11
N GLU A 126 18.61 3.39 10.02
CA GLU A 126 19.36 4.52 9.43
C GLU A 126 19.49 5.67 10.42
N GLU A 127 18.41 5.98 11.12
CA GLU A 127 18.40 7.08 12.08
C GLU A 127 19.23 6.77 13.33
N GLU A 128 19.11 5.59 13.91
CA GLU A 128 19.92 5.20 15.08
C GLU A 128 21.42 5.16 14.73
N MET A 129 21.78 4.67 13.54
CA MET A 129 23.16 4.75 13.04
C MET A 129 23.64 6.20 12.91
N ARG A 130 22.78 7.11 12.43
CA ARG A 130 23.11 8.54 12.31
C ARG A 130 23.30 9.21 13.67
N GLN A 131 22.54 8.79 14.68
CA GLN A 131 22.67 9.27 16.05
C GLN A 131 23.85 8.64 16.82
N GLY A 132 24.44 7.56 16.29
CA GLY A 132 25.56 6.85 16.88
C GLY A 132 25.15 5.72 17.84
N ASP A 133 23.86 5.38 17.93
CA ASP A 133 23.38 4.24 18.71
C ASP A 133 23.47 2.94 17.89
N THR A 134 24.67 2.39 17.82
CA THR A 134 24.93 1.17 17.05
C THR A 134 24.24 -0.07 17.63
N LEU A 135 23.94 -0.06 18.93
CA LEU A 135 23.28 -1.18 19.59
C LEU A 135 21.81 -1.25 19.15
N GLU A 136 21.13 -0.11 19.21
CA GLU A 136 19.72 0.01 18.81
C GLU A 136 19.56 -0.19 17.29
N ALA A 137 20.47 0.37 16.49
CA ALA A 137 20.53 0.06 15.07
C ALA A 137 20.67 -1.45 14.82
N SER A 138 21.59 -2.13 15.51
CA SER A 138 21.77 -3.57 15.34
C SER A 138 20.50 -4.35 15.67
N LYS A 139 19.74 -3.96 16.70
CA LYS A 139 18.44 -4.54 17.03
C LYS A 139 17.46 -4.49 15.85
N TYR A 140 17.32 -3.34 15.20
CA TYR A 140 16.45 -3.19 14.03
C TYR A 140 16.94 -3.97 12.81
N LYS A 141 18.27 -4.03 12.57
CA LYS A 141 18.84 -4.89 11.52
C LYS A 141 18.54 -6.36 11.77
N THR A 142 18.67 -6.83 13.01
CA THR A 142 18.33 -8.21 13.40
C THR A 142 16.86 -8.52 13.12
N ALA A 143 15.94 -7.64 13.53
CA ALA A 143 14.52 -7.81 13.30
C ALA A 143 14.14 -7.83 11.80
N ALA A 144 14.70 -6.92 11.00
CA ALA A 144 14.50 -6.93 9.55
C ALA A 144 15.06 -8.21 8.90
N THR A 145 16.19 -8.71 9.40
CA THR A 145 16.80 -9.96 8.93
C THR A 145 15.96 -11.18 9.29
N LEU A 146 15.36 -11.22 10.49
CA LEU A 146 14.42 -12.25 10.88
C LEU A 146 13.23 -12.33 9.91
N ILE A 147 12.61 -11.19 9.59
CA ILE A 147 11.48 -11.13 8.65
C ILE A 147 11.88 -11.61 7.26
N ARG A 148 13.01 -11.10 6.73
CA ARG A 148 13.52 -11.52 5.42
C ARG A 148 13.80 -13.02 5.37
N ASN A 149 14.45 -13.57 6.40
CA ASN A 149 14.76 -15.00 6.48
C ASN A 149 13.49 -15.84 6.55
N ARG A 150 12.50 -15.40 7.33
CA ARG A 150 11.20 -16.08 7.43
C ARG A 150 10.52 -16.17 6.06
N LEU A 151 10.54 -15.07 5.30
CA LEU A 151 9.99 -15.07 3.95
C LEU A 151 10.80 -15.97 3.00
N LYS A 152 12.12 -15.74 2.90
CA LYS A 152 12.96 -16.40 1.91
C LYS A 152 13.03 -17.91 2.13
N TYR A 153 13.25 -18.35 3.36
CA TYR A 153 13.62 -19.73 3.69
C TYR A 153 12.48 -20.57 4.26
N ASP A 154 11.58 -19.98 5.06
CA ASP A 154 10.56 -20.75 5.79
C ASP A 154 9.16 -20.64 5.20
N HIS A 155 8.93 -19.64 4.33
CA HIS A 155 7.60 -19.39 3.80
C HIS A 155 7.20 -20.44 2.78
N SER A 156 5.95 -20.90 2.87
CA SER A 156 5.41 -21.90 1.97
C SER A 156 5.37 -21.38 0.53
N ARG A 157 5.76 -22.23 -0.41
CA ARG A 157 5.84 -21.92 -1.83
C ARG A 157 5.18 -23.00 -2.66
N ILE A 158 4.68 -22.60 -3.83
CA ILE A 158 4.21 -23.55 -4.84
C ILE A 158 5.36 -24.47 -5.23
N LYS A 159 5.13 -25.78 -5.19
CA LYS A 159 6.14 -26.79 -5.49
C LYS A 159 6.03 -27.24 -6.94
N ALA A 160 7.18 -27.52 -7.57
CA ALA A 160 7.19 -28.20 -8.87
C ALA A 160 6.47 -29.55 -8.76
N PRO A 161 5.75 -29.99 -9.81
CA PRO A 161 5.66 -29.39 -11.15
C PRO A 161 4.48 -28.42 -11.33
N LEU A 162 3.85 -27.91 -10.27
CA LEU A 162 2.71 -27.00 -10.41
C LEU A 162 3.11 -25.71 -11.14
N PRO A 163 2.19 -25.09 -11.91
CA PRO A 163 2.43 -23.77 -12.49
C PRO A 163 2.75 -22.77 -11.39
N GLY A 164 3.64 -21.82 -11.68
CA GLY A 164 4.06 -20.82 -10.70
C GLY A 164 4.93 -21.36 -9.55
N ALA A 165 5.57 -22.53 -9.74
CA ALA A 165 6.53 -23.08 -8.79
C ALA A 165 7.56 -22.02 -8.32
N GLY A 166 7.79 -21.95 -7.02
CA GLY A 166 8.62 -20.94 -6.37
C GLY A 166 7.86 -19.73 -5.84
N CYS A 167 6.63 -19.47 -6.30
CA CYS A 167 5.83 -18.37 -5.76
C CYS A 167 5.41 -18.62 -4.31
N PHE A 168 5.45 -17.56 -3.50
CA PHE A 168 4.98 -17.58 -2.12
C PHE A 168 3.48 -17.80 -2.08
N PHE A 169 3.03 -18.67 -1.18
CA PHE A 169 1.62 -18.70 -0.80
C PHE A 169 1.27 -17.36 -0.15
N HIS A 170 0.05 -16.88 -0.36
CA HIS A 170 -0.43 -15.74 0.42
C HIS A 170 -0.41 -16.08 1.92
N LYS A 171 -0.99 -17.23 2.30
CA LYS A 171 -0.91 -17.80 3.67
C LYS A 171 -0.92 -19.33 3.63
N ALA A 172 -0.48 -19.99 4.70
CA ALA A 172 -0.58 -21.45 4.85
C ALA A 172 -2.02 -21.97 4.68
N VAL A 173 -3.02 -21.18 5.12
CA VAL A 173 -4.45 -21.50 4.96
C VAL A 173 -4.98 -21.30 3.53
N TYR A 174 -4.15 -20.77 2.63
CA TYR A 174 -4.42 -20.52 1.22
C TYR A 174 -3.38 -21.26 0.35
N PRO A 175 -3.38 -22.60 0.37
CA PRO A 175 -2.37 -23.39 -0.33
C PRO A 175 -2.37 -23.09 -1.82
N ASN A 176 -1.19 -22.89 -2.39
CA ASN A 176 -0.96 -22.60 -3.82
C ASN A 176 -1.62 -21.33 -4.37
N GLN A 177 -2.07 -20.42 -3.51
CA GLN A 177 -2.69 -19.17 -3.93
C GLN A 177 -1.69 -18.01 -3.84
N VAL A 178 -1.61 -17.23 -4.91
CA VAL A 178 -0.83 -15.99 -5.00
C VAL A 178 -1.81 -14.84 -5.15
N TRP A 179 -1.79 -13.91 -4.19
CA TRP A 179 -2.68 -12.73 -4.18
C TRP A 179 -1.82 -11.50 -4.44
N LEU A 180 -2.35 -10.54 -5.21
CA LEU A 180 -1.65 -9.28 -5.51
C LEU A 180 -1.21 -8.55 -4.24
N ASP A 181 -2.02 -8.61 -3.18
CA ASP A 181 -1.74 -8.06 -1.86
C ASP A 181 -0.41 -8.59 -1.30
N GLY A 182 -0.16 -9.90 -1.43
CA GLY A 182 1.05 -10.55 -0.93
C GLY A 182 2.34 -9.99 -1.53
N LEU A 183 2.28 -9.43 -2.74
CA LEU A 183 3.44 -8.83 -3.38
C LEU A 183 3.89 -7.60 -2.59
N PHE A 184 2.97 -6.76 -2.10
CA PHE A 184 3.29 -5.63 -1.22
C PHE A 184 3.69 -6.09 0.18
N MET A 185 3.08 -7.15 0.69
CA MET A 185 3.36 -7.60 2.04
C MET A 185 4.78 -8.18 2.19
N GLY A 186 5.28 -8.89 1.17
CA GLY A 186 6.57 -9.59 1.24
C GLY A 186 7.70 -9.00 0.38
N SER A 187 7.41 -8.54 -0.83
CA SER A 187 8.48 -8.22 -1.80
C SER A 187 9.29 -6.96 -1.45
N PRO A 188 8.67 -5.83 -1.02
CA PRO A 188 9.41 -4.64 -0.62
C PRO A 188 10.41 -4.88 0.52
N ILE A 189 10.02 -5.61 1.57
CA ILE A 189 10.94 -5.91 2.69
C ILE A 189 12.09 -6.79 2.24
N TYR A 190 11.84 -7.75 1.34
CA TYR A 190 12.88 -8.59 0.77
C TYR A 190 13.85 -7.77 -0.09
N ALA A 191 13.34 -6.92 -0.97
CA ALA A 191 14.13 -6.03 -1.82
C ALA A 191 14.99 -5.05 -0.99
N GLN A 192 14.37 -4.36 -0.03
CA GLN A 192 15.07 -3.37 0.79
C GLN A 192 16.15 -4.03 1.66
N TRP A 193 15.89 -5.22 2.22
CA TRP A 193 16.91 -5.98 2.92
C TRP A 193 18.08 -6.33 2.00
N GLN A 194 17.80 -6.79 0.77
CA GLN A 194 18.85 -7.16 -0.17
C GLN A 194 19.70 -5.98 -0.62
N ALA A 195 19.09 -4.82 -0.86
CA ALA A 195 19.84 -3.62 -1.23
C ALA A 195 20.69 -3.07 -0.08
N LYS A 196 20.24 -3.22 1.18
CA LYS A 196 20.89 -2.61 2.34
C LYS A 196 21.90 -3.51 3.03
N PHE A 197 21.59 -4.79 3.19
CA PHE A 197 22.37 -5.73 3.99
C PHE A 197 22.87 -6.96 3.22
N GLY A 198 22.37 -7.19 2.00
CA GLY A 198 22.64 -8.41 1.24
C GLY A 198 23.88 -8.39 0.35
N LYS A 199 24.63 -7.28 0.29
CA LYS A 199 25.72 -7.09 -0.70
C LYS A 199 26.97 -7.93 -0.45
N GLU A 200 27.14 -8.50 0.74
CA GLU A 200 28.31 -9.30 1.11
C GLU A 200 28.36 -10.65 0.39
N ASP A 201 27.19 -11.30 0.18
CA ASP A 201 27.06 -12.52 -0.61
C ASP A 201 26.44 -12.18 -1.98
N THR A 202 27.31 -11.89 -2.96
CA THR A 202 26.90 -11.45 -4.31
C THR A 202 26.04 -12.49 -5.04
N LYS A 203 26.28 -13.78 -4.80
CA LYS A 203 25.51 -14.86 -5.43
C LYS A 203 24.11 -14.91 -4.82
N ASP A 204 24.02 -14.95 -3.50
CA ASP A 204 22.73 -14.94 -2.78
C ASP A 204 21.91 -13.69 -3.13
N ASN A 205 22.57 -12.54 -3.22
CA ASN A 205 21.95 -11.28 -3.58
C ASN A 205 21.31 -11.34 -4.98
N ASN A 206 22.07 -11.80 -5.99
CA ASN A 206 21.59 -11.91 -7.36
C ASN A 206 20.45 -12.95 -7.49
N GLU A 207 20.58 -14.11 -6.84
CA GLU A 207 19.52 -15.12 -6.80
C GLU A 207 18.25 -14.61 -6.12
N SER A 208 18.39 -13.80 -5.06
CA SER A 208 17.25 -13.17 -4.40
C SER A 208 16.54 -12.13 -5.24
N TRP A 209 17.26 -11.32 -6.04
CA TRP A 209 16.61 -10.42 -6.98
C TRP A 209 15.81 -11.17 -8.05
N SER A 210 16.33 -12.30 -8.52
CA SER A 210 15.61 -13.20 -9.42
C SER A 210 14.39 -13.85 -8.75
N ASP A 211 14.50 -14.25 -7.48
CA ASP A 211 13.39 -14.80 -6.67
C ASP A 211 12.28 -13.76 -6.42
N ILE A 212 12.65 -12.50 -6.17
CA ILE A 212 11.70 -11.38 -6.07
C ILE A 212 11.00 -11.18 -7.41
N ALA A 213 11.75 -11.07 -8.51
CA ALA A 213 11.19 -10.86 -9.84
C ALA A 213 10.29 -12.04 -10.30
N LEU A 214 10.60 -13.27 -9.90
CA LEU A 214 9.76 -14.45 -10.14
C LEU A 214 8.33 -14.25 -9.62
N GLN A 215 8.17 -13.63 -8.44
CA GLN A 215 6.84 -13.40 -7.85
C GLN A 215 5.97 -12.54 -8.77
N PHE A 216 6.51 -11.43 -9.25
CA PHE A 216 5.81 -10.47 -10.11
C PHE A 216 5.58 -11.03 -11.51
N LYS A 217 6.61 -11.62 -12.14
CA LYS A 217 6.50 -12.22 -13.49
C LYS A 217 5.42 -13.30 -13.51
N THR A 218 5.40 -14.15 -12.49
CA THR A 218 4.44 -15.26 -12.40
C THR A 218 3.02 -14.75 -12.22
N ILE A 219 2.77 -13.93 -11.20
CA ILE A 219 1.39 -13.46 -10.97
C ILE A 219 0.89 -12.65 -12.17
N HIS A 220 1.75 -11.83 -12.78
CA HIS A 220 1.38 -11.07 -13.99
C HIS A 220 1.02 -11.99 -15.15
N GLN A 221 1.83 -13.02 -15.41
CA GLN A 221 1.57 -13.98 -16.48
C GLN A 221 0.18 -14.63 -16.36
N TYR A 222 -0.24 -14.99 -15.15
CA TYR A 222 -1.49 -15.72 -14.95
C TYR A 222 -2.71 -14.80 -14.75
N SER A 223 -2.54 -13.64 -14.13
CA SER A 223 -3.67 -12.77 -13.76
C SER A 223 -3.88 -11.57 -14.68
N TYR A 224 -2.91 -11.19 -15.52
CA TYR A 224 -3.02 -10.01 -16.37
C TYR A 224 -3.94 -10.25 -17.57
N ASN A 225 -5.03 -9.47 -17.62
CA ASN A 225 -5.89 -9.38 -18.76
C ASN A 225 -5.48 -8.20 -19.65
N ALA A 226 -4.81 -8.48 -20.78
CA ALA A 226 -4.36 -7.45 -21.72
C ALA A 226 -5.49 -6.61 -22.35
N GLU A 227 -6.70 -7.14 -22.49
CA GLU A 227 -7.85 -6.37 -23.02
C GLU A 227 -8.30 -5.30 -22.02
N LYS A 228 -8.26 -5.63 -20.72
CA LYS A 228 -8.60 -4.71 -19.63
C LYS A 228 -7.39 -3.93 -19.12
N GLN A 229 -6.17 -4.40 -19.39
CA GLN A 229 -4.92 -3.94 -18.79
C GLN A 229 -4.93 -4.01 -17.25
N LEU A 230 -5.56 -5.03 -16.68
CA LEU A 230 -5.71 -5.21 -15.24
C LEU A 230 -5.36 -6.64 -14.81
N ASN A 231 -4.95 -6.81 -13.56
CA ASN A 231 -4.69 -8.10 -12.94
C ASN A 231 -5.82 -8.50 -11.99
N TYR A 232 -6.33 -9.73 -12.11
CA TYR A 232 -7.27 -10.27 -11.14
C TYR A 232 -6.66 -10.30 -9.73
N HIS A 233 -7.47 -10.10 -8.68
CA HIS A 233 -7.03 -10.02 -7.28
C HIS A 233 -6.14 -11.19 -6.86
N ALA A 234 -6.49 -12.41 -7.23
CA ALA A 234 -5.69 -13.58 -6.92
C ALA A 234 -5.68 -14.61 -8.04
N TRP A 235 -4.69 -15.51 -7.96
CA TRP A 235 -4.57 -16.70 -8.78
C TRP A 235 -4.19 -17.91 -7.92
N THR A 236 -4.68 -19.09 -8.27
CA THR A 236 -4.28 -20.37 -7.68
C THR A 236 -3.74 -21.33 -8.72
N ALA A 237 -2.69 -22.06 -8.36
CA ALA A 237 -2.19 -23.17 -9.19
C ALA A 237 -3.07 -24.43 -9.11
N THR A 238 -4.02 -24.47 -8.16
CA THR A 238 -4.92 -25.62 -7.92
C THR A 238 -6.37 -25.14 -7.79
N PRO A 239 -7.03 -24.74 -8.90
CA PRO A 239 -8.41 -24.23 -8.88
C PRO A 239 -9.46 -25.24 -8.42
N GLU A 240 -9.17 -26.53 -8.49
CA GLU A 240 -10.04 -27.60 -8.03
C GLU A 240 -9.97 -27.81 -6.50
N ASP A 241 -9.03 -27.17 -5.80
CA ASP A 241 -8.92 -27.23 -4.34
C ASP A 241 -10.11 -26.51 -3.68
N GLU A 242 -10.72 -27.12 -2.67
CA GLU A 242 -11.87 -26.57 -1.95
C GLU A 242 -11.62 -25.20 -1.29
N ASN A 243 -10.36 -24.85 -1.00
CA ASN A 243 -9.99 -23.52 -0.48
C ASN A 243 -9.95 -22.45 -1.57
N SER A 244 -10.05 -22.86 -2.83
CA SER A 244 -10.01 -22.00 -4.02
C SER A 244 -11.34 -22.01 -4.79
N PHE A 245 -12.48 -22.27 -4.14
CA PHE A 245 -13.79 -22.34 -4.79
C PHE A 245 -14.20 -21.07 -5.57
N TRP A 246 -13.55 -19.93 -5.31
CA TRP A 246 -13.73 -18.67 -6.02
C TRP A 246 -13.03 -18.64 -7.39
N ALA A 247 -12.14 -19.59 -7.66
CA ALA A 247 -11.27 -19.58 -8.82
C ALA A 247 -12.02 -20.02 -10.08
N GLN A 248 -11.75 -19.34 -11.20
CA GLN A 248 -12.17 -19.74 -12.52
C GLN A 248 -11.62 -21.15 -12.83
N GLN A 249 -12.49 -22.06 -13.27
CA GLN A 249 -12.15 -23.49 -13.42
C GLN A 249 -11.52 -23.82 -14.78
N ASP A 250 -11.76 -22.99 -15.79
CA ASP A 250 -11.31 -23.19 -17.15
C ASP A 250 -10.98 -21.87 -17.86
N GLY A 251 -10.65 -21.96 -19.15
CA GLY A 251 -10.35 -20.81 -19.98
C GLY A 251 -8.96 -20.19 -19.74
N LYS A 252 -8.73 -19.05 -20.39
CA LYS A 252 -7.43 -18.35 -20.38
C LYS A 252 -6.98 -17.93 -18.97
N PHE A 253 -7.93 -17.61 -18.10
CA PHE A 253 -7.69 -17.13 -16.74
C PHE A 253 -8.03 -18.19 -15.69
N LYS A 254 -7.89 -19.47 -16.04
CA LYS A 254 -8.02 -20.59 -15.09
C LYS A 254 -7.15 -20.33 -13.85
N GLY A 255 -7.76 -20.47 -12.68
CA GLY A 255 -7.14 -20.18 -11.38
C GLY A 255 -7.35 -18.75 -10.89
N CYS A 256 -7.77 -17.80 -11.72
CA CYS A 256 -7.97 -16.41 -11.30
C CYS A 256 -9.28 -16.21 -10.56
N SER A 257 -9.31 -15.18 -9.70
CA SER A 257 -10.56 -14.65 -9.15
C SER A 257 -11.41 -14.01 -10.26
N PRO A 258 -12.72 -13.77 -10.06
CA PRO A 258 -13.58 -13.26 -11.12
C PRO A 258 -13.39 -11.76 -11.42
N GLU A 259 -12.91 -10.97 -10.45
CA GLU A 259 -12.95 -9.50 -10.53
C GLU A 259 -11.60 -8.81 -10.30
N PHE A 260 -11.51 -7.59 -10.82
CA PHE A 260 -10.39 -6.65 -10.64
C PHE A 260 -10.65 -5.72 -9.45
N TRP A 261 -10.22 -6.15 -8.26
CA TRP A 261 -10.40 -5.37 -7.05
C TRP A 261 -9.34 -4.27 -6.92
N ALA A 262 -9.79 -3.03 -6.73
CA ALA A 262 -8.94 -1.85 -6.80
C ALA A 262 -7.79 -1.85 -5.79
N ARG A 263 -8.05 -2.16 -4.52
CA ARG A 263 -6.97 -2.14 -3.51
C ARG A 263 -5.92 -3.23 -3.75
N SER A 264 -6.30 -4.41 -4.24
CA SER A 264 -5.31 -5.44 -4.60
C SER A 264 -4.39 -4.98 -5.74
N MET A 265 -4.95 -4.30 -6.75
CA MET A 265 -4.15 -3.65 -7.80
C MET A 265 -3.27 -2.53 -7.24
N GLY A 266 -3.76 -1.82 -6.21
CA GLY A 266 -3.01 -0.78 -5.50
C GLY A 266 -1.75 -1.36 -4.87
N TRP A 267 -1.91 -2.41 -4.07
CA TRP A 267 -0.77 -3.12 -3.49
C TRP A 267 0.20 -3.62 -4.54
N TYR A 268 -0.29 -4.10 -5.67
CA TYR A 268 0.57 -4.58 -6.75
C TYR A 268 1.45 -3.48 -7.34
N ILE A 269 0.89 -2.32 -7.72
CA ILE A 269 1.68 -1.23 -8.30
C ILE A 269 2.61 -0.59 -7.27
N ALA A 270 2.17 -0.43 -6.01
CA ALA A 270 3.03 0.06 -4.94
C ALA A 270 4.24 -0.87 -4.73
N ALA A 271 4.02 -2.19 -4.72
CA ALA A 271 5.09 -3.17 -4.60
C ALA A 271 6.07 -3.11 -5.79
N LEU A 272 5.58 -2.93 -7.03
CA LEU A 272 6.43 -2.78 -8.20
C LEU A 272 7.35 -1.56 -8.09
N VAL A 273 6.79 -0.39 -7.73
CA VAL A 273 7.56 0.84 -7.56
C VAL A 273 8.56 0.72 -6.41
N ASP A 274 8.15 0.15 -5.28
CA ASP A 274 9.00 -0.03 -4.10
C ASP A 274 10.15 -1.02 -4.34
N VAL A 275 9.92 -2.11 -5.08
CA VAL A 275 10.98 -3.05 -5.45
C VAL A 275 11.94 -2.43 -6.47
N LEU A 276 11.42 -1.74 -7.49
CA LEU A 276 12.24 -1.09 -8.53
C LEU A 276 13.07 0.09 -8.02
N GLU A 277 12.71 0.68 -6.88
CA GLU A 277 13.55 1.66 -6.17
C GLU A 277 14.91 1.05 -5.74
N PHE A 278 14.92 -0.23 -5.40
CA PHE A 278 16.09 -0.92 -4.84
C PHE A 278 16.77 -1.90 -5.80
N MET A 279 16.04 -2.41 -6.80
CA MET A 279 16.55 -3.40 -7.74
C MET A 279 17.67 -2.81 -8.61
N PRO A 280 18.85 -3.47 -8.73
CA PRO A 280 19.92 -3.03 -9.63
C PRO A 280 19.41 -2.95 -11.08
N ARG A 281 19.67 -1.84 -11.76
CA ARG A 281 19.21 -1.61 -13.15
C ARG A 281 19.84 -2.58 -14.15
N GLU A 282 21.03 -3.08 -13.82
CA GLU A 282 21.81 -4.03 -14.61
C GLU A 282 21.36 -5.49 -14.37
N HIS A 283 20.50 -5.76 -13.39
CA HIS A 283 20.00 -7.11 -13.14
C HIS A 283 19.14 -7.59 -14.31
N ALA A 284 19.31 -8.85 -14.72
CA ALA A 284 18.68 -9.42 -15.93
C ALA A 284 17.15 -9.31 -15.95
N ASP A 285 16.51 -9.35 -14.78
CA ASP A 285 15.06 -9.24 -14.64
C ASP A 285 14.51 -7.80 -14.57
N TYR A 286 15.37 -6.78 -14.44
CA TYR A 286 14.92 -5.38 -14.33
C TYR A 286 14.04 -4.94 -15.51
N PRO A 287 14.38 -5.24 -16.80
CA PRO A 287 13.53 -4.85 -17.93
C PRO A 287 12.13 -5.46 -17.87
N ALA A 288 12.01 -6.71 -17.40
CA ALA A 288 10.70 -7.36 -17.27
C ALA A 288 9.86 -6.70 -16.17
N MET A 289 10.47 -6.40 -15.03
CA MET A 289 9.84 -5.70 -13.90
C MET A 289 9.37 -4.29 -14.30
N HIS A 290 10.22 -3.54 -14.99
CA HIS A 290 9.90 -2.19 -15.47
C HIS A 290 8.78 -2.20 -16.53
N ARG A 291 8.78 -3.19 -17.43
CA ARG A 291 7.66 -3.40 -18.37
C ARG A 291 6.34 -3.67 -17.64
N ILE A 292 6.34 -4.57 -16.66
CA ILE A 292 5.14 -4.89 -15.86
C ILE A 292 4.60 -3.64 -15.17
N LEU A 293 5.48 -2.83 -14.55
CA LEU A 293 5.09 -1.55 -13.96
C LEU A 293 4.36 -0.64 -14.96
N ASN A 294 4.89 -0.48 -16.17
CA ASN A 294 4.27 0.36 -17.20
C ASN A 294 2.94 -0.20 -17.70
N GLU A 295 2.82 -1.52 -17.86
CA GLU A 295 1.56 -2.18 -18.25
C GLU A 295 0.46 -1.99 -17.20
N VAL A 296 0.82 -2.06 -15.92
CA VAL A 296 -0.09 -1.83 -14.79
C VAL A 296 -0.47 -0.34 -14.68
N ALA A 297 0.51 0.57 -14.78
CA ALA A 297 0.28 2.01 -14.76
C ALA A 297 -0.66 2.47 -15.87
N ALA A 298 -0.48 1.95 -17.09
CA ALA A 298 -1.36 2.24 -18.24
C ALA A 298 -2.80 1.79 -17.99
N GLY A 299 -2.99 0.59 -17.39
CA GLY A 299 -4.31 0.12 -17.01
C GLY A 299 -4.99 0.99 -15.96
N LEU A 300 -4.27 1.35 -14.90
CA LEU A 300 -4.81 2.22 -13.86
C LEU A 300 -5.17 3.61 -14.41
N LYS A 301 -4.35 4.19 -15.29
CA LYS A 301 -4.70 5.42 -16.02
C LYS A 301 -6.00 5.27 -16.81
N ARG A 302 -6.16 4.17 -17.55
CA ARG A 302 -7.36 3.90 -18.37
C ARG A 302 -8.65 3.86 -17.55
N TRP A 303 -8.60 3.29 -16.35
CA TRP A 303 -9.77 3.09 -15.49
C TRP A 303 -9.97 4.18 -14.44
N GLN A 304 -9.23 5.30 -14.52
CA GLN A 304 -9.49 6.47 -13.68
C GLN A 304 -10.84 7.09 -14.05
N ASP A 305 -11.70 7.31 -13.06
CA ASP A 305 -12.99 7.96 -13.31
C ASP A 305 -12.77 9.41 -13.82
N PRO A 306 -13.27 9.76 -15.02
CA PRO A 306 -13.00 11.06 -15.61
C PRO A 306 -13.59 12.22 -14.82
N LYS A 307 -14.66 12.00 -14.02
CA LYS A 307 -15.35 13.06 -13.28
C LYS A 307 -14.71 13.38 -11.94
N SER A 308 -14.40 12.35 -11.17
CA SER A 308 -13.87 12.47 -9.81
C SER A 308 -12.34 12.47 -9.75
N GLY A 309 -11.67 11.87 -10.74
CA GLY A 309 -10.22 11.68 -10.74
C GLY A 309 -9.74 10.48 -9.94
N VAL A 310 -10.63 9.73 -9.30
CA VAL A 310 -10.29 8.59 -8.44
C VAL A 310 -10.83 7.29 -9.04
N TRP A 311 -10.73 6.17 -8.31
CA TRP A 311 -11.07 4.85 -8.84
C TRP A 311 -12.20 4.19 -8.06
N TYR A 312 -12.97 3.36 -8.76
CA TYR A 312 -14.00 2.51 -8.18
C TYR A 312 -13.41 1.29 -7.48
N GLN A 313 -14.12 0.76 -6.48
CA GLN A 313 -13.82 -0.50 -5.77
C GLN A 313 -13.60 -1.66 -6.75
N LEU A 314 -14.45 -1.78 -7.77
CA LEU A 314 -14.23 -2.67 -8.93
C LEU A 314 -13.85 -1.81 -10.14
N LEU A 315 -12.63 -1.98 -10.64
CA LEU A 315 -12.00 -1.05 -11.58
C LEU A 315 -12.64 -1.01 -12.97
N GLN A 316 -13.17 -2.13 -13.43
CA GLN A 316 -13.72 -2.25 -14.79
C GLN A 316 -15.16 -1.72 -14.93
N TYR A 317 -15.71 -1.15 -13.86
CA TYR A 317 -17.09 -0.69 -13.79
C TYR A 317 -17.18 0.70 -13.16
N ASP A 318 -18.24 1.44 -13.49
CA ASP A 318 -18.62 2.67 -12.81
C ASP A 318 -19.70 2.40 -11.75
N HIS A 319 -20.38 3.47 -11.30
CA HIS A 319 -21.44 3.40 -10.30
C HIS A 319 -22.70 2.65 -10.75
N SER A 320 -22.90 2.39 -12.06
CA SER A 320 -24.06 1.67 -12.55
C SER A 320 -23.99 0.16 -12.28
N MET A 321 -22.80 -0.37 -11.98
CA MET A 321 -22.65 -1.75 -11.55
C MET A 321 -23.10 -1.88 -10.10
N ALA A 322 -23.89 -2.92 -9.79
CA ALA A 322 -24.37 -3.18 -8.45
C ALA A 322 -24.42 -4.69 -8.18
N ALA A 323 -24.42 -5.05 -6.90
CA ALA A 323 -24.82 -6.39 -6.49
C ALA A 323 -26.25 -6.68 -6.98
N ASP A 324 -26.52 -7.93 -7.35
CA ASP A 324 -27.71 -8.29 -8.13
C ASP A 324 -28.98 -8.56 -7.31
N GLY A 325 -28.88 -8.45 -5.98
CA GLY A 325 -29.96 -8.76 -5.04
C GLY A 325 -30.24 -10.25 -4.84
N LYS A 326 -29.63 -11.15 -5.61
CA LYS A 326 -29.79 -12.60 -5.50
C LYS A 326 -28.71 -13.21 -4.60
N GLY A 327 -27.50 -12.66 -4.64
CA GLY A 327 -26.36 -13.15 -3.89
C GLY A 327 -25.69 -14.39 -4.52
N ASP A 328 -24.66 -14.90 -3.85
CA ASP A 328 -23.85 -16.02 -4.33
C ASP A 328 -24.28 -17.33 -3.66
N THR A 329 -24.50 -18.37 -4.46
CA THR A 329 -24.84 -19.71 -3.94
C THR A 329 -23.58 -20.58 -3.83
N ILE A 330 -23.22 -20.95 -2.60
CA ILE A 330 -22.11 -21.85 -2.29
C ILE A 330 -22.65 -23.02 -1.47
N SER A 331 -22.52 -24.23 -2.01
CA SER A 331 -22.99 -25.48 -1.36
C SER A 331 -24.44 -25.42 -0.87
N GLY A 332 -25.34 -24.87 -1.69
CA GLY A 332 -26.77 -24.75 -1.38
C GLY A 332 -27.15 -23.65 -0.38
N LYS A 333 -26.19 -22.82 0.06
CA LYS A 333 -26.44 -21.64 0.90
C LYS A 333 -26.18 -20.37 0.12
N VAL A 334 -27.01 -19.36 0.32
CA VAL A 334 -26.89 -18.05 -0.33
C VAL A 334 -26.17 -17.07 0.58
N TYR A 335 -25.17 -16.37 0.04
CA TYR A 335 -24.35 -15.35 0.69
C TYR A 335 -24.39 -14.03 -0.10
N ASN A 336 -23.89 -12.94 0.49
CA ASN A 336 -23.68 -11.66 -0.21
C ASN A 336 -24.94 -11.09 -0.91
N VAL A 337 -26.10 -11.26 -0.28
CA VAL A 337 -27.37 -10.72 -0.78
C VAL A 337 -27.41 -9.22 -0.53
N GLY A 338 -27.53 -8.43 -1.59
CA GLY A 338 -27.63 -6.98 -1.51
C GLY A 338 -27.71 -6.33 -2.89
N THR A 339 -28.01 -5.04 -2.92
CA THR A 339 -28.17 -4.22 -4.13
C THR A 339 -27.24 -3.00 -4.13
N GLN A 340 -26.16 -3.05 -3.34
CA GLN A 340 -25.22 -1.95 -3.20
C GLN A 340 -24.54 -1.68 -4.55
N PRO A 341 -24.51 -0.41 -5.01
CA PRO A 341 -23.76 -0.05 -6.20
C PRO A 341 -22.25 -0.04 -5.92
N ASN A 342 -21.49 -0.14 -6.99
CA ASN A 342 -20.05 0.10 -6.98
C ASN A 342 -19.78 1.55 -6.56
N TYR A 343 -18.65 1.79 -5.91
CA TYR A 343 -18.37 3.06 -5.26
C TYR A 343 -16.92 3.47 -5.45
N LEU A 344 -16.65 4.76 -5.38
CA LEU A 344 -15.29 5.29 -5.42
C LEU A 344 -14.59 4.94 -4.10
N GLU A 345 -13.43 4.30 -4.17
CA GLU A 345 -12.77 3.71 -3.01
C GLU A 345 -11.47 4.45 -2.68
N SER A 346 -11.35 4.92 -1.43
CA SER A 346 -10.32 5.88 -1.05
C SER A 346 -8.95 5.26 -0.85
N SER A 347 -8.85 4.04 -0.32
CA SER A 347 -7.54 3.42 -0.07
C SER A 347 -6.81 3.08 -1.37
N ALA A 348 -7.49 2.44 -2.33
CA ALA A 348 -6.94 2.13 -3.65
C ALA A 348 -6.51 3.39 -4.38
N SER A 349 -7.37 4.41 -4.38
CA SER A 349 -7.06 5.70 -5.02
C SER A 349 -5.82 6.36 -4.42
N ALA A 350 -5.67 6.30 -3.09
CA ALA A 350 -4.46 6.80 -2.42
C ALA A 350 -3.21 5.96 -2.76
N ILE A 351 -3.32 4.63 -2.82
CA ILE A 351 -2.19 3.76 -3.18
C ILE A 351 -1.75 4.00 -4.63
N PHE A 352 -2.69 4.13 -5.56
CA PHE A 352 -2.39 4.45 -6.96
C PHE A 352 -1.70 5.80 -7.08
N THR A 353 -2.21 6.81 -6.37
CA THR A 353 -1.62 8.15 -6.36
C THR A 353 -0.19 8.12 -5.81
N TYR A 354 0.04 7.43 -4.69
CA TYR A 354 1.38 7.18 -4.15
C TYR A 354 2.31 6.56 -5.20
N ALA A 355 1.86 5.48 -5.86
CA ALA A 355 2.70 4.76 -6.81
C ALA A 355 2.99 5.58 -8.07
N PHE A 356 2.03 6.35 -8.60
CA PHE A 356 2.27 7.26 -9.72
C PHE A 356 3.29 8.34 -9.33
N LEU A 357 3.07 9.03 -8.22
CA LEU A 357 3.94 10.12 -7.76
C LEU A 357 5.36 9.63 -7.49
N LYS A 358 5.50 8.53 -6.75
CA LYS A 358 6.80 7.92 -6.47
C LYS A 358 7.47 7.39 -7.75
N GLY A 359 6.71 6.74 -8.62
CA GLY A 359 7.20 6.25 -9.91
C GLY A 359 7.75 7.38 -10.79
N ILE A 360 7.10 8.53 -10.81
CA ILE A 360 7.57 9.74 -11.50
C ILE A 360 8.86 10.27 -10.84
N ARG A 361 8.86 10.42 -9.50
CA ARG A 361 10.04 10.91 -8.75
C ARG A 361 11.29 10.04 -8.98
N LEU A 362 11.11 8.72 -9.10
CA LEU A 362 12.20 7.76 -9.35
C LEU A 362 12.57 7.62 -10.84
N GLY A 363 11.87 8.30 -11.75
CA GLY A 363 12.06 8.16 -13.20
C GLY A 363 11.68 6.77 -13.73
N LEU A 364 10.79 6.07 -13.04
CA LEU A 364 10.26 4.76 -13.45
C LEU A 364 9.03 4.90 -14.36
N LEU A 365 8.29 6.00 -14.22
CA LEU A 365 7.12 6.33 -15.03
C LEU A 365 7.36 7.65 -15.77
N ASP A 366 6.88 7.73 -17.00
CA ASP A 366 6.99 8.95 -17.81
C ASP A 366 6.20 10.11 -17.16
N LYS A 367 6.90 11.22 -16.91
CA LYS A 367 6.32 12.36 -16.19
C LYS A 367 5.20 13.02 -16.99
N ASP A 368 5.41 13.23 -18.28
CA ASP A 368 4.45 13.95 -19.13
C ASP A 368 3.16 13.13 -19.30
N GLU A 369 3.28 11.81 -19.33
CA GLU A 369 2.15 10.90 -19.41
C GLU A 369 1.36 10.78 -18.10
N TYR A 370 2.05 10.64 -16.97
CA TYR A 370 1.43 10.22 -15.71
C TYR A 370 1.25 11.32 -14.67
N LEU A 371 1.95 12.46 -14.77
CA LEU A 371 1.73 13.58 -13.84
C LEU A 371 0.29 14.10 -13.89
N PRO A 372 -0.36 14.31 -15.06
CA PRO A 372 -1.76 14.74 -15.09
C PRO A 372 -2.71 13.74 -14.42
N VAL A 373 -2.40 12.44 -14.51
CA VAL A 373 -3.17 11.37 -13.85
C VAL A 373 -3.04 11.49 -12.33
N ALA A 374 -1.81 11.64 -11.84
CA ALA A 374 -1.48 11.74 -10.42
C ALA A 374 -2.05 13.03 -9.78
N GLU A 375 -1.92 14.18 -10.44
CA GLU A 375 -2.48 15.45 -9.98
C GLU A 375 -4.00 15.39 -9.89
N LYS A 376 -4.66 14.84 -10.91
CA LYS A 376 -6.10 14.66 -10.92
C LYS A 376 -6.55 13.72 -9.80
N ALA A 377 -5.79 12.66 -9.56
CA ALA A 377 -6.06 11.70 -8.49
C ALA A 377 -5.90 12.32 -7.10
N TYR A 378 -4.80 13.03 -6.85
CA TYR A 378 -4.56 13.66 -5.55
C TYR A 378 -5.66 14.69 -5.21
N ASN A 379 -5.99 15.57 -6.16
CA ASN A 379 -7.08 16.53 -5.99
C ASN A 379 -8.45 15.83 -5.85
N GLY A 380 -8.65 14.72 -6.58
CA GLY A 380 -9.83 13.88 -6.46
C GLY A 380 -9.97 13.27 -5.05
N ILE A 381 -8.89 12.76 -4.47
CA ILE A 381 -8.88 12.23 -3.10
C ILE A 381 -9.29 13.32 -2.10
N LEU A 382 -8.67 14.50 -2.19
CA LEU A 382 -8.99 15.62 -1.31
C LEU A 382 -10.48 16.02 -1.42
N LYS A 383 -11.03 16.01 -2.63
CA LYS A 383 -12.42 16.39 -2.89
C LYS A 383 -13.44 15.32 -2.48
N GLN A 384 -13.16 14.05 -2.75
CA GLN A 384 -14.13 12.96 -2.58
C GLN A 384 -14.08 12.33 -1.18
N PHE A 385 -12.90 12.31 -0.55
CA PHE A 385 -12.65 11.44 0.59
C PHE A 385 -12.16 12.16 1.83
N VAL A 386 -11.56 13.35 1.70
CA VAL A 386 -11.05 14.10 2.85
C VAL A 386 -12.13 15.01 3.42
N ARG A 387 -12.50 14.78 4.69
CA ARG A 387 -13.45 15.62 5.45
C ARG A 387 -12.71 16.34 6.57
N GLN A 388 -12.91 17.65 6.67
CA GLN A 388 -12.42 18.44 7.80
C GLN A 388 -13.52 18.58 8.87
N GLU A 389 -13.16 18.32 10.11
CA GLU A 389 -14.04 18.48 11.28
C GLU A 389 -13.27 19.22 12.38
N GLY A 390 -13.43 20.54 12.45
CA GLY A 390 -12.59 21.39 13.29
C GLY A 390 -11.13 21.31 12.86
N ASN A 391 -10.26 20.84 13.75
CA ASN A 391 -8.84 20.60 13.52
C ASN A 391 -8.51 19.15 13.12
N LYS A 392 -9.52 18.29 12.96
CA LYS A 392 -9.35 16.88 12.56
C LYS A 392 -9.55 16.68 11.06
N THR A 393 -8.66 15.91 10.46
CA THR A 393 -8.73 15.47 9.06
C THR A 393 -9.11 14.00 8.98
N HIS A 394 -10.27 13.71 8.41
CA HIS A 394 -10.81 12.36 8.25
C HIS A 394 -10.71 11.88 6.81
N ILE A 395 -10.62 10.55 6.61
CA ILE A 395 -10.71 9.90 5.30
C ILE A 395 -11.86 8.89 5.29
N ILE A 396 -12.79 9.07 4.35
CA ILE A 396 -14.03 8.27 4.25
C ILE A 396 -14.00 7.32 3.03
N GLN A 397 -15.07 6.55 2.84
CA GLN A 397 -15.26 5.63 1.71
C GLN A 397 -14.16 4.58 1.56
N VAL A 398 -13.76 3.98 2.69
CA VAL A 398 -12.72 2.95 2.74
C VAL A 398 -13.38 1.57 2.72
N CYS A 399 -12.94 0.66 1.85
CA CYS A 399 -13.31 -0.74 1.97
C CYS A 399 -12.64 -1.32 3.23
N ALA A 400 -13.38 -1.79 4.24
CA ALA A 400 -12.78 -2.26 5.49
C ALA A 400 -11.83 -3.45 5.32
N SER A 401 -12.22 -4.44 4.50
CA SER A 401 -11.44 -5.64 4.21
C SER A 401 -12.00 -6.34 2.98
N ALA A 402 -11.18 -7.13 2.28
CA ALA A 402 -11.66 -8.10 1.30
C ALA A 402 -10.69 -9.29 1.28
N GLY A 403 -11.17 -10.44 0.80
CA GLY A 403 -10.38 -11.66 0.67
C GLY A 403 -11.16 -12.72 -0.09
N LEU A 404 -10.51 -13.83 -0.39
CA LEU A 404 -11.06 -14.93 -1.17
C LEU A 404 -10.96 -16.24 -0.39
N GLY A 405 -12.04 -17.02 -0.37
CA GLY A 405 -12.12 -18.23 0.44
C GLY A 405 -11.62 -18.03 1.90
N PRO A 406 -11.05 -19.05 2.55
CA PRO A 406 -10.96 -20.43 2.11
C PRO A 406 -12.31 -21.13 2.36
N LYS A 407 -12.36 -22.47 2.30
CA LYS A 407 -13.61 -23.25 2.48
C LYS A 407 -14.41 -22.91 3.74
N ASN A 408 -13.72 -22.48 4.81
CA ASN A 408 -14.34 -22.10 6.09
C ASN A 408 -14.87 -20.66 6.10
N SER A 409 -14.70 -19.92 5.00
CA SER A 409 -15.21 -18.57 4.78
C SER A 409 -15.99 -18.50 3.45
N PRO A 410 -17.07 -19.29 3.30
CA PRO A 410 -17.77 -19.49 2.01
C PRO A 410 -18.39 -18.23 1.42
N SER A 411 -18.57 -17.15 2.21
CA SER A 411 -19.06 -15.88 1.69
C SER A 411 -18.02 -15.13 0.84
N ARG A 412 -16.75 -15.53 0.83
CA ARG A 412 -15.67 -14.85 0.12
C ARG A 412 -15.49 -15.40 -1.30
N THR A 413 -16.48 -15.14 -2.14
CA THR A 413 -16.61 -15.71 -3.49
C THR A 413 -15.82 -14.96 -4.56
N GLY A 414 -15.40 -13.72 -4.28
CA GLY A 414 -14.71 -12.88 -5.26
C GLY A 414 -15.60 -12.35 -6.38
N THR A 415 -16.92 -12.55 -6.31
CA THR A 415 -17.87 -12.02 -7.29
C THR A 415 -18.16 -10.54 -7.04
N ILE A 416 -18.87 -9.91 -7.98
CA ILE A 416 -19.44 -8.56 -7.80
C ILE A 416 -20.27 -8.48 -6.52
N ASN A 417 -21.15 -9.47 -6.29
CA ASN A 417 -21.96 -9.55 -5.07
C ASN A 417 -21.09 -9.54 -3.81
N TYR A 418 -20.02 -10.33 -3.77
CA TYR A 418 -19.10 -10.29 -2.64
C TYR A 418 -18.42 -8.93 -2.46
N TYR A 419 -17.85 -8.34 -3.51
CA TYR A 419 -17.09 -7.09 -3.39
C TYR A 419 -17.95 -5.87 -3.07
N LEU A 420 -19.26 -5.93 -3.30
CA LEU A 420 -20.20 -4.83 -3.07
C LEU A 420 -21.16 -5.06 -1.88
N ALA A 421 -21.53 -6.31 -1.59
CA ALA A 421 -22.52 -6.66 -0.56
C ALA A 421 -21.98 -7.63 0.51
N GLY A 422 -20.72 -8.06 0.43
CA GLY A 422 -20.12 -8.96 1.41
C GLY A 422 -19.96 -8.33 2.80
N LYS A 423 -20.11 -9.14 3.84
CA LYS A 423 -20.00 -8.69 5.24
C LYS A 423 -18.63 -8.14 5.66
N ASP A 424 -17.57 -8.45 4.88
CA ASP A 424 -16.20 -8.01 5.16
C ASP A 424 -15.86 -6.70 4.43
N VAL A 425 -16.52 -6.43 3.30
CA VAL A 425 -16.25 -5.31 2.38
C VAL A 425 -17.02 -4.04 2.75
N THR A 426 -17.48 -3.94 3.99
CA THR A 426 -18.24 -2.78 4.49
C THR A 426 -17.46 -1.50 4.29
N ILE A 427 -18.14 -0.45 3.82
CA ILE A 427 -17.58 0.88 3.71
C ILE A 427 -17.43 1.47 5.12
N THR A 428 -16.23 1.96 5.43
CA THR A 428 -15.87 2.58 6.72
C THR A 428 -15.13 3.90 6.48
N GLU A 429 -14.80 4.58 7.57
CA GLU A 429 -13.89 5.73 7.60
C GLU A 429 -12.69 5.45 8.50
N ASN A 430 -11.62 6.24 8.32
CA ASN A 430 -10.41 6.27 9.17
C ASN A 430 -9.81 4.88 9.42
N GLU A 431 -9.84 4.03 8.39
CA GLU A 431 -9.19 2.71 8.41
C GLU A 431 -7.73 2.86 7.98
N GLY A 432 -6.83 2.15 8.66
CA GLY A 432 -5.38 2.32 8.51
C GLY A 432 -4.84 2.08 7.10
N LYS A 433 -5.52 1.27 6.27
CA LYS A 433 -5.18 1.10 4.84
C LYS A 433 -5.37 2.39 4.06
N ALA A 434 -6.40 3.18 4.36
CA ALA A 434 -6.61 4.48 3.73
C ALA A 434 -5.72 5.55 4.35
N ILE A 435 -5.62 5.58 5.69
CA ILE A 435 -4.77 6.56 6.40
C ILE A 435 -3.32 6.45 5.95
N GLY A 436 -2.73 5.25 6.04
CA GLY A 436 -1.33 5.06 5.70
C GLY A 436 -1.05 5.36 4.22
N SER A 437 -1.91 4.90 3.33
CA SER A 437 -1.77 5.17 1.89
C SER A 437 -1.95 6.66 1.55
N PHE A 438 -2.86 7.36 2.21
CA PHE A 438 -3.06 8.80 2.02
C PHE A 438 -1.88 9.62 2.52
N ILE A 439 -1.31 9.26 3.67
CA ILE A 439 -0.09 9.89 4.19
C ILE A 439 1.05 9.69 3.18
N MET A 440 1.27 8.46 2.70
CA MET A 440 2.33 8.18 1.71
C MET A 440 2.13 8.95 0.41
N ALA A 441 0.90 9.01 -0.13
CA ALA A 441 0.59 9.80 -1.32
C ALA A 441 0.82 11.31 -1.10
N SER A 442 0.43 11.82 0.06
CA SER A 442 0.61 13.24 0.41
C SER A 442 2.08 13.60 0.58
N VAL A 443 2.89 12.73 1.18
CA VAL A 443 4.34 12.94 1.28
C VAL A 443 4.97 13.03 -0.12
N GLU A 444 4.66 12.10 -1.02
CA GLU A 444 5.19 12.16 -2.40
C GLU A 444 4.71 13.42 -3.13
N TRP A 445 3.45 13.82 -2.95
CA TRP A 445 2.90 15.05 -3.51
C TRP A 445 3.63 16.31 -3.03
N GLU A 446 3.82 16.41 -1.71
CA GLU A 446 4.48 17.53 -1.06
C GLU A 446 5.97 17.62 -1.43
N LEU A 447 6.65 16.47 -1.59
CA LEU A 447 8.03 16.43 -2.06
C LEU A 447 8.18 16.92 -3.51
N MET A 448 7.22 16.68 -4.39
CA MET A 448 7.28 17.21 -5.77
C MET A 448 7.05 18.72 -5.87
N LYS A 449 6.42 19.34 -4.86
CA LYS A 449 6.17 20.78 -4.82
C LYS A 449 7.35 21.60 -4.26
N ARG A 450 8.34 20.93 -3.67
CA ARG A 450 9.59 21.52 -3.21
C ARG A 450 10.62 21.49 -4.32
#